data_AF-A0A0U2U7Z6-F1
#
_entry.id   AF-A0A0U2U7Z6-F1
#
_cell.length_a   1.000
_cell.length_b   1.000
_cell.length_c   1.000
_cell.angle_alpha   90.00
_cell.angle_beta   90.00
_cell.angle_gamma   90.00
#
_symmetry.space_group_name_H-M   'P 1'
#
loop_
_entity.id
_entity.type
_entity.pdbx_description
1 polymer ?
#
loop_
_entity_poly.entity_id
_entity_poly.type
_entity_poly.pdbx_seq_one_letter_code
_entity_poly.pdbx_strand_id
1 'polypeptide(L)'
;MSKTTKNLSMNLVKKQVNQKFKDKKKVIFDGVSVDIDVVFRPSRRNLLTAEFMDIVHTALIDNKKIDSGVVLALGTALIIKHFTSIETDAEGYDGIMEMLDYLKDGGYLEKIISSFEGKELETIFEEIEKTFKFVTQELKKEVDKIRSTENNAGEENGKQELHESE
;
A
#
# COMPACT_ATOMS: atom_id res chain seq x y z
N MET A 1 28.95 39.25 -8.87
CA MET A 1 27.75 39.15 -8.01
C MET A 1 27.78 37.80 -7.30
N SER A 2 27.99 37.78 -5.98
CA SER A 2 27.97 36.54 -5.21
C SER A 2 26.53 36.08 -5.03
N LYS A 3 26.14 34.94 -5.61
CA LYS A 3 24.85 34.32 -5.33
C LYS A 3 24.91 33.81 -3.89
N THR A 4 24.31 34.54 -2.96
CA THR A 4 24.18 34.10 -1.58
C THR A 4 23.33 32.83 -1.56
N THR A 5 23.96 31.67 -1.36
CA THR A 5 23.26 30.40 -1.19
C THR A 5 22.40 30.51 0.06
N LYS A 6 21.08 30.52 -0.11
CA LYS A 6 20.16 30.59 1.03
C LYS A 6 20.25 29.27 1.81
N ASN A 7 20.40 29.36 3.13
CA ASN A 7 20.31 28.19 4.00
C ASN A 7 18.92 27.54 3.86
N LEU A 8 18.90 26.21 3.87
CA LEU A 8 17.66 25.44 3.82
C LEU A 8 16.86 25.70 5.10
N SER A 9 15.64 26.22 4.96
CA SER A 9 14.71 26.43 6.08
C SER A 9 13.43 25.64 5.85
N MET A 10 12.75 25.27 6.94
CA MET A 10 11.53 24.47 6.85
C MET A 10 10.42 25.19 6.08
N ASN A 11 10.35 26.52 6.19
CA ASN A 11 9.38 27.32 5.43
C ASN A 11 9.66 27.26 3.91
N LEU A 12 10.93 27.27 3.51
CA LEU A 12 11.32 27.10 2.11
C LEU A 12 10.96 25.70 1.60
N VAL A 13 11.25 24.66 2.39
CA VAL A 13 10.89 23.27 2.06
C VAL A 13 9.38 23.11 1.88
N LYS A 14 8.57 23.58 2.84
CA LYS A 14 7.10 23.54 2.74
C LYS A 14 6.59 24.22 1.47
N LYS A 15 7.12 25.40 1.15
CA LYS A 15 6.74 26.14 -0.06
C LYS A 15 7.10 25.38 -1.34
N GLN A 16 8.32 24.82 -1.41
CA GLN A 16 8.78 24.06 -2.57
C GLN A 16 7.99 22.76 -2.75
N VAL A 17 7.73 22.03 -1.66
CA VAL A 17 6.91 20.81 -1.67
C VAL A 17 5.49 21.12 -2.12
N ASN A 18 4.83 22.13 -1.54
CA ASN A 18 3.49 22.49 -1.95
C ASN A 18 3.44 22.90 -3.42
N GLN A 19 4.42 23.66 -3.89
CA GLN A 19 4.51 24.05 -5.31
C GLN A 19 4.72 22.84 -6.24
N LYS A 20 5.47 21.81 -5.81
CA LYS A 20 5.72 20.61 -6.61
C LYS A 20 4.48 19.71 -6.77
N PHE A 21 3.59 19.70 -5.77
CA PHE A 21 2.44 18.78 -5.70
C PHE A 21 1.09 19.53 -5.64
N LYS A 22 1.01 20.75 -6.19
CA LYS A 22 -0.24 21.55 -6.18
C LYS A 22 -1.17 21.23 -7.35
N ASP A 23 -0.61 20.69 -8.44
CA ASP A 23 -1.34 20.56 -9.70
C ASP A 23 -2.34 19.40 -9.59
N LYS A 24 -3.59 19.70 -9.95
CA LYS A 24 -4.69 18.75 -9.92
C LYS A 24 -5.44 18.76 -11.25
N LYS A 25 -5.88 17.59 -11.67
CA LYS A 25 -6.79 17.40 -12.81
C LYS A 25 -8.22 17.33 -12.28
N LYS A 26 -9.12 18.14 -12.82
CA LYS A 26 -10.54 18.14 -12.43
C LYS A 26 -11.35 17.26 -13.38
N VAL A 27 -12.08 16.31 -12.81
CA VAL A 27 -13.01 15.44 -13.53
C VAL A 27 -14.44 15.79 -13.13
N ILE A 28 -15.33 15.96 -14.10
CA ILE A 28 -16.73 16.37 -13.85
C ILE A 28 -17.66 15.18 -14.08
N PHE A 29 -18.61 15.00 -13.17
CA PHE A 29 -19.68 14.00 -13.19
C PHE A 29 -20.98 14.69 -12.85
N ASP A 30 -21.98 14.70 -13.73
CA ASP A 30 -23.37 15.11 -13.42
C ASP A 30 -23.55 16.30 -12.45
N GLY A 31 -22.74 17.35 -12.63
CA GLY A 31 -22.78 18.58 -11.81
C GLY A 31 -21.86 18.61 -10.58
N VAL A 32 -21.19 17.51 -10.24
CA VAL A 32 -20.14 17.42 -9.21
C VAL A 32 -18.75 17.27 -9.84
N SER A 33 -17.70 17.66 -9.13
CA SER A 33 -16.33 17.53 -9.60
C SER A 33 -15.42 16.84 -8.61
N VAL A 34 -14.54 15.97 -9.11
CA VAL A 34 -13.46 15.34 -8.35
C VAL A 34 -12.14 15.92 -8.82
N ASP A 35 -11.35 16.42 -7.88
CA ASP A 35 -9.96 16.81 -8.14
C ASP A 35 -9.05 15.60 -7.94
N ILE A 36 -8.14 15.38 -8.88
CA ILE A 36 -7.21 14.26 -8.92
C ILE A 36 -5.79 14.81 -8.90
N ASP A 37 -4.95 14.32 -7.99
CA ASP A 37 -3.54 14.72 -7.92
C ASP A 37 -2.80 14.28 -9.20
N VAL A 38 -2.10 15.21 -9.86
CA VAL A 38 -1.32 14.89 -11.07
C VAL A 38 -0.01 14.18 -10.73
N VAL A 39 0.58 14.49 -9.58
CA VAL A 39 1.83 13.90 -9.10
C VAL A 39 1.62 13.44 -7.66
N PHE A 40 1.91 12.17 -7.39
CA PHE A 40 1.69 11.60 -6.07
C PHE A 40 2.83 11.98 -5.14
N ARG A 41 2.49 12.72 -4.08
CA ARG A 41 3.46 13.11 -3.04
C ARG A 41 4.01 11.83 -2.37
N PRO A 42 5.34 11.64 -2.28
CA PRO A 42 5.93 10.42 -1.70
C PRO A 42 5.42 10.09 -0.29
N SER A 43 5.21 11.11 0.55
CA SER A 43 4.65 10.89 1.89
C SER A 43 3.23 10.31 1.87
N ARG A 44 2.39 10.67 0.88
CA ARG A 44 1.05 10.09 0.72
C ARG A 44 1.13 8.67 0.15
N ARG A 45 2.09 8.39 -0.74
CA ARG A 45 2.33 7.03 -1.24
C ARG A 45 2.71 6.09 -0.10
N ASN A 46 3.60 6.54 0.79
CA ASN A 46 3.95 5.77 1.98
C ASN A 46 2.75 5.50 2.89
N LEU A 47 1.85 6.47 3.07
CA LEU A 47 0.61 6.28 3.84
C LEU A 47 -0.31 5.24 3.18
N LEU A 48 -0.51 5.33 1.86
CA LEU A 48 -1.26 4.34 1.10
C LEU A 48 -0.66 2.95 1.27
N THR A 49 0.65 2.79 1.10
CA THR A 49 1.31 1.49 1.22
C THR A 49 1.20 0.93 2.64
N ALA A 50 1.31 1.77 3.67
CA ALA A 50 1.12 1.36 5.05
C ALA A 50 -0.31 0.87 5.31
N GLU A 51 -1.31 1.64 4.85
CA GLU A 51 -2.73 1.27 4.99
C GLU A 51 -3.05 -0.01 4.21
N PHE A 52 -2.51 -0.16 2.99
CA PHE A 52 -2.66 -1.38 2.21
C PHE A 52 -2.14 -2.61 2.96
N MET A 53 -0.95 -2.51 3.56
CA MET A 53 -0.36 -3.61 4.32
C MET A 53 -1.15 -3.95 5.57
N ASP A 54 -1.68 -2.94 6.27
CA ASP A 54 -2.54 -3.12 7.44
C ASP A 54 -3.83 -3.87 7.07
N ILE A 55 -4.49 -3.45 5.98
CA ILE A 55 -5.71 -4.10 5.47
C ILE A 55 -5.42 -5.55 5.09
N VAL A 56 -4.34 -5.81 4.33
CA VAL A 56 -3.97 -7.17 3.93
C VAL A 56 -3.67 -8.03 5.15
N HIS A 57 -2.91 -7.51 6.11
CA HIS A 57 -2.54 -8.26 7.30
C HIS A 57 -3.78 -8.66 8.12
N THR A 58 -4.68 -7.70 8.38
CA THR A 58 -5.94 -7.97 9.08
C THR A 58 -6.81 -8.97 8.31
N ALA A 59 -6.91 -8.82 6.99
CA ALA A 59 -7.68 -9.74 6.15
C ALA A 59 -7.11 -11.17 6.18
N LEU A 60 -5.78 -11.34 6.25
CA LEU A 60 -5.15 -12.65 6.42
C LEU A 60 -5.44 -13.27 7.79
N ILE A 61 -5.42 -12.48 8.86
CA ILE A 61 -5.82 -12.92 10.21
C ILE A 61 -7.27 -13.43 10.20
N ASP A 62 -8.14 -12.72 9.48
CA ASP A 62 -9.56 -13.06 9.34
C ASP A 62 -9.82 -14.18 8.31
N ASN A 63 -8.78 -14.85 7.79
CA ASN A 63 -8.86 -15.89 6.76
C ASN A 63 -9.59 -15.45 5.47
N LYS A 64 -9.57 -14.15 5.14
CA LYS A 64 -10.07 -13.66 3.86
C LYS A 64 -9.13 -14.12 2.74
N LYS A 65 -9.71 -14.47 1.59
CA LYS A 65 -8.93 -14.85 0.41
C LYS A 65 -8.31 -13.61 -0.23
N ILE A 66 -6.98 -13.54 -0.26
CA ILE A 66 -6.23 -12.49 -0.96
C ILE A 66 -5.62 -13.09 -2.22
N ASP A 67 -6.14 -12.71 -3.38
CA ASP A 67 -5.56 -13.01 -4.69
C ASP A 67 -5.16 -11.73 -5.43
N SER A 68 -4.58 -11.88 -6.63
CA SER A 68 -4.11 -10.74 -7.42
C SER A 68 -5.22 -9.75 -7.78
N GLY A 69 -6.45 -10.23 -7.98
CA GLY A 69 -7.60 -9.39 -8.27
C GLY A 69 -7.96 -8.52 -7.07
N VAL A 70 -7.97 -9.11 -5.87
CA VAL A 70 -8.18 -8.38 -4.60
C VAL A 70 -7.07 -7.36 -4.34
N VAL A 71 -5.80 -7.72 -4.56
CA VAL A 71 -4.67 -6.79 -4.41
C VAL A 71 -4.83 -5.59 -5.35
N LEU A 72 -5.20 -5.84 -6.60
CA LEU A 72 -5.46 -4.78 -7.58
C LEU A 72 -6.64 -3.88 -7.15
N ALA A 73 -7.73 -4.48 -6.68
CA ALA A 73 -8.91 -3.76 -6.22
C ALA A 73 -8.60 -2.86 -5.02
N LEU A 74 -7.97 -3.41 -3.97
CA LEU A 74 -7.56 -2.65 -2.79
C LEU A 74 -6.58 -1.53 -3.14
N GLY A 75 -5.57 -1.82 -3.96
CA GLY A 75 -4.61 -0.81 -4.42
C GLY A 75 -5.31 0.32 -5.18
N THR A 76 -6.23 -0.03 -6.09
CA THR A 76 -7.02 0.94 -6.87
C THR A 76 -7.88 1.81 -5.97
N ALA A 77 -8.63 1.20 -5.04
CA ALA A 77 -9.49 1.91 -4.10
C ALA A 77 -8.68 2.86 -3.21
N LEU A 78 -7.54 2.41 -2.69
CA LEU A 78 -6.67 3.27 -1.87
C LEU A 78 -6.03 4.39 -2.68
N ILE A 79 -5.68 4.17 -3.96
CA ILE A 79 -5.20 5.26 -4.84
C ILE A 79 -6.29 6.34 -4.95
N ILE A 80 -7.55 5.93 -5.13
CA ILE A 80 -8.67 6.87 -5.18
C ILE A 80 -8.81 7.63 -3.86
N LYS A 81 -8.84 6.91 -2.73
CA LYS A 81 -8.93 7.49 -1.38
C LYS A 81 -7.80 8.49 -1.09
N HIS A 82 -6.56 8.16 -1.50
CA HIS A 82 -5.37 8.96 -1.20
C HIS A 82 -4.98 9.97 -2.26
N PHE A 83 -5.53 9.97 -3.45
CA PHE A 83 -5.08 10.90 -4.52
C PHE A 83 -6.21 11.59 -5.24
N THR A 84 -7.42 11.52 -4.69
CA THR A 84 -8.55 12.32 -5.14
C THR A 84 -9.10 13.20 -4.02
N SER A 85 -10.05 14.06 -4.35
CA SER A 85 -10.85 14.82 -3.40
C SER A 85 -12.12 14.10 -2.94
N ILE A 86 -12.28 12.80 -3.24
CA ILE A 86 -13.43 12.03 -2.76
C ILE A 86 -13.31 11.88 -1.24
N GLU A 87 -14.31 12.36 -0.53
CA GLU A 87 -14.44 12.16 0.92
C GLU A 87 -15.07 10.80 1.18
N THR A 88 -14.45 10.01 2.05
CA THR A 88 -14.87 8.65 2.38
C THR A 88 -14.41 8.29 3.79
N ASP A 89 -15.25 7.56 4.50
CA ASP A 89 -14.97 6.91 5.79
C ASP A 89 -14.65 5.42 5.62
N ALA A 90 -14.48 4.95 4.38
CA ALA A 90 -14.14 3.57 4.08
C ALA A 90 -12.81 3.16 4.74
N GLU A 91 -12.88 2.17 5.63
CA GLU A 91 -11.75 1.62 6.36
C GLU A 91 -11.79 0.09 6.34
N GLY A 92 -10.63 -0.53 6.54
CA GLY A 92 -10.50 -1.98 6.54
C GLY A 92 -10.78 -2.62 5.17
N TYR A 93 -10.80 -3.95 5.15
CA TYR A 93 -10.99 -4.70 3.90
C TYR A 93 -12.38 -4.48 3.29
N ASP A 94 -13.44 -4.74 4.06
CA ASP A 94 -14.81 -4.75 3.54
C ASP A 94 -15.26 -3.33 3.13
N GLY A 95 -14.94 -2.30 3.92
CA GLY A 95 -15.30 -0.92 3.60
C GLY A 95 -14.59 -0.36 2.35
N ILE A 96 -13.31 -0.70 2.17
CA ILE A 96 -12.56 -0.28 0.97
C ILE A 96 -13.09 -0.97 -0.30
N MET A 97 -13.49 -2.24 -0.20
CA MET A 97 -14.12 -2.96 -1.30
C MET A 97 -15.51 -2.38 -1.63
N GLU A 98 -16.32 -2.12 -0.61
CA GLU A 98 -17.65 -1.51 -0.78
C GLU A 98 -17.56 -0.12 -1.45
N MET A 99 -16.58 0.71 -1.06
CA MET A 99 -16.33 1.99 -1.72
C MET A 99 -16.06 1.80 -3.21
N LEU A 100 -15.28 0.79 -3.59
CA LEU A 100 -14.96 0.52 -4.98
C LEU A 100 -16.19 0.07 -5.76
N ASP A 101 -17.06 -0.74 -5.14
CA ASP A 101 -18.32 -1.19 -5.73
C ASP A 101 -19.26 0.00 -5.99
N TYR A 102 -19.44 0.92 -5.02
CA TYR A 102 -20.25 2.13 -5.25
C TYR A 102 -19.70 3.02 -6.37
N LEU A 103 -18.38 3.19 -6.44
CA LEU A 103 -17.75 3.96 -7.52
C LEU A 103 -17.95 3.30 -8.88
N LYS A 104 -17.91 1.97 -8.94
CA LYS A 104 -18.12 1.19 -10.15
C LYS A 104 -19.59 1.25 -10.60
N ASP A 105 -20.51 0.96 -9.69
CA ASP A 105 -21.95 0.93 -9.98
C ASP A 105 -22.49 2.32 -10.33
N GLY A 106 -21.92 3.37 -9.73
CA GLY A 106 -22.19 4.76 -10.09
C GLY A 106 -21.57 5.20 -11.42
N GLY A 107 -20.80 4.34 -12.12
CA GLY A 107 -20.14 4.68 -13.38
C GLY A 107 -18.98 5.68 -13.24
N TYR A 108 -18.49 5.91 -12.01
CA TYR A 108 -17.44 6.88 -11.73
C TYR A 108 -16.04 6.28 -11.87
N LEU A 109 -15.89 5.00 -11.51
CA LEU A 109 -14.60 4.34 -11.36
C LEU A 109 -13.71 4.45 -12.60
N GLU A 110 -14.21 4.03 -13.76
CA GLU A 110 -13.42 4.00 -15.00
C GLU A 110 -12.87 5.37 -15.37
N LYS A 111 -13.71 6.42 -15.27
CA LYS A 111 -13.33 7.79 -15.61
C LYS A 111 -12.33 8.37 -14.61
N ILE A 112 -12.43 8.02 -13.32
CA ILE A 112 -11.44 8.40 -12.30
C ILE A 112 -10.10 7.74 -12.65
N ILE A 113 -10.10 6.42 -12.88
CA ILE A 113 -8.88 5.67 -13.16
C ILE A 113 -8.19 6.13 -14.44
N SER A 114 -8.95 6.37 -15.51
CA SER A 114 -8.41 6.88 -16.78
C SER A 114 -7.84 8.30 -16.67
N SER A 115 -8.15 9.02 -15.60
CA SER A 115 -7.70 10.39 -15.39
C SER A 115 -6.35 10.48 -14.65
N PHE A 116 -5.92 9.42 -13.97
CA PHE A 116 -4.60 9.36 -13.35
C PHE A 116 -3.49 9.27 -14.39
N GLU A 117 -2.30 9.77 -14.02
CA GLU A 117 -1.10 9.59 -14.83
C GLU A 117 -0.59 8.16 -14.68
N GLY A 118 -0.50 7.41 -15.78
CA GLY A 118 -0.16 5.98 -15.73
C GLY A 118 1.16 5.66 -15.04
N LYS A 119 2.16 6.54 -15.14
CA LYS A 119 3.45 6.40 -14.45
C LYS A 119 3.33 6.50 -12.93
N GLU A 120 2.41 7.32 -12.43
CA GLU A 120 2.16 7.45 -11.00
C GLU A 120 1.47 6.19 -10.47
N LEU A 121 0.52 5.62 -11.23
CA LEU A 121 -0.11 4.33 -10.91
C LEU A 121 0.93 3.20 -10.88
N GLU A 122 1.76 3.09 -11.93
CA GLU A 122 2.83 2.10 -12.02
C GLU A 122 3.77 2.19 -10.81
N THR A 123 4.17 3.41 -10.43
CA THR A 123 5.03 3.63 -9.26
C THR A 123 4.40 3.12 -7.97
N ILE A 124 3.09 3.34 -7.76
CA ILE A 124 2.38 2.82 -6.58
C ILE A 124 2.38 1.29 -6.58
N PHE A 125 1.99 0.66 -7.69
CA PHE A 125 1.92 -0.80 -7.76
C PHE A 125 3.30 -1.46 -7.60
N GLU A 126 4.36 -0.84 -8.12
CA GLU A 126 5.73 -1.28 -7.83
C GLU A 126 6.09 -1.16 -6.35
N GLU A 127 5.70 -0.07 -5.69
CA GLU A 127 5.95 0.13 -4.25
C GLU A 127 5.21 -0.91 -3.41
N ILE A 128 3.95 -1.19 -3.74
CA ILE A 128 3.14 -2.26 -3.12
C ILE A 128 3.81 -3.62 -3.34
N GLU A 129 4.18 -3.95 -4.58
CA GLU A 129 4.80 -5.24 -4.92
C GLU A 129 6.13 -5.43 -4.18
N LYS A 130 6.99 -4.40 -4.14
CA LYS A 130 8.26 -4.43 -3.40
C LYS A 130 8.03 -4.69 -1.92
N THR A 131 7.05 -4.02 -1.33
CA THR A 131 6.70 -4.18 0.09
C THR A 131 6.18 -5.59 0.37
N PHE A 132 5.30 -6.11 -0.48
CA PHE A 132 4.72 -7.44 -0.34
C PHE A 132 5.78 -8.54 -0.46
N LYS A 133 6.71 -8.40 -1.43
CA LYS A 133 7.86 -9.31 -1.59
C LYS A 133 8.76 -9.30 -0.37
N PHE A 134 9.06 -8.12 0.17
CA PHE A 134 9.88 -7.98 1.38
C PHE A 134 9.22 -8.71 2.56
N VAL A 135 7.94 -8.46 2.83
CA VAL A 135 7.22 -9.12 3.93
C VAL A 135 7.14 -10.63 3.72
N THR A 136 6.85 -11.09 2.50
CA THR A 136 6.81 -12.53 2.19
C THR A 136 8.16 -13.20 2.41
N GLN A 137 9.27 -12.53 2.07
CA GLN A 137 10.61 -13.04 2.30
C GLN A 137 10.97 -13.12 3.79
N GLU A 138 10.64 -12.09 4.57
CA GLU A 138 10.89 -12.10 6.01
C GLU A 138 10.04 -13.15 6.72
N LEU A 139 8.78 -13.32 6.34
CA LEU A 139 7.92 -14.40 6.84
C LEU A 139 8.49 -15.79 6.53
N LYS A 140 8.95 -16.02 5.29
CA LYS A 140 9.59 -17.30 4.90
C LYS A 140 10.83 -17.58 5.76
N LYS A 141 11.71 -16.60 5.94
CA LYS A 141 12.90 -16.75 6.79
C LYS A 141 12.52 -17.13 8.22
N GLU A 142 11.48 -16.52 8.77
CA GLU A 142 11.07 -16.79 10.14
C GLU A 142 10.44 -18.19 10.29
N VAL A 143 9.61 -18.60 9.32
CA VAL A 143 9.06 -19.98 9.26
C VAL A 143 10.18 -21.02 9.10
N ASP A 144 11.17 -20.74 8.27
CA ASP A 144 12.30 -21.64 8.03
C ASP A 144 13.17 -21.77 9.29
N LYS A 145 13.38 -20.69 10.06
CA LYS A 145 14.05 -20.77 11.37
C LYS A 145 13.29 -21.63 12.36
N ILE A 146 11.96 -21.47 12.46
CA ILE A 146 11.13 -22.27 13.36
C ILE A 146 11.26 -23.76 13.02
N ARG A 147 11.10 -24.12 11.74
CA ARG A 147 11.25 -25.50 11.25
C ARG A 147 12.65 -26.08 11.49
N SER A 148 13.69 -25.27 11.31
CA SER A 148 15.08 -25.68 11.58
C SER A 148 15.33 -25.93 13.07
N THR A 149 14.66 -25.18 13.95
CA THR A 149 14.77 -25.34 15.40
C THR A 149 14.00 -26.57 15.89
N GLU A 150 12.82 -26.84 15.33
CA GLU A 150 12.03 -28.06 15.61
C GLU A 150 12.75 -29.34 15.16
N ASN A 151 13.39 -29.32 13.98
CA ASN A 151 14.16 -30.46 13.49
C ASN A 151 15.41 -30.76 14.33
N ASN A 152 16.08 -29.73 14.85
CA ASN A 152 17.25 -29.93 15.72
C ASN A 152 16.87 -30.42 17.14
N ALA A 153 15.72 -30.01 17.67
CA ALA A 153 15.22 -30.49 18.97
C ALA A 153 14.76 -31.96 18.93
N GLY A 154 14.31 -32.46 17.77
CA GLY A 154 13.96 -33.86 17.57
C GLY A 154 15.17 -34.81 17.52
N GLU A 155 16.33 -34.35 17.07
CA GLU A 155 17.55 -35.16 16.97
C GLU A 155 18.31 -35.31 18.31
N GLU A 156 18.18 -34.36 19.26
CA GLU A 156 18.79 -34.49 20.58
C GLU A 156 18.05 -35.50 21.49
N ASN A 157 16.72 -35.56 21.42
CA ASN A 157 15.94 -36.55 22.19
C ASN A 157 16.15 -37.99 21.67
N GLY A 158 16.41 -38.19 20.37
CA GLY A 158 16.68 -39.51 19.80
C GLY A 158 18.06 -40.09 20.14
N LYS A 159 19.01 -39.28 20.64
CA LYS A 159 20.35 -39.73 21.04
C LYS A 159 20.48 -40.09 22.52
N GLN A 160 19.55 -39.66 23.38
CA GLN A 160 19.56 -40.02 24.80
C GLN A 160 18.94 -41.40 25.08
N GLU A 161 17.96 -41.87 24.30
CA GLU A 161 17.33 -43.17 24.54
C GLU A 161 18.19 -44.38 24.09
N LEU A 162 19.20 -44.18 23.24
CA LEU A 162 20.07 -45.25 22.74
C LEU A 162 21.27 -45.58 23.62
N HIS A 163 21.52 -44.81 24.70
CA HIS A 163 22.70 -45.01 25.56
C HIS A 163 22.41 -45.67 26.92
N GLU A 164 21.16 -46.03 27.23
CA GLU A 164 20.81 -46.77 28.46
C GLU A 164 20.55 -48.28 28.21
N SER A 165 20.89 -48.80 27.03
CA SER A 165 20.70 -50.22 26.66
C SER A 165 22.01 -50.92 26.27
N GLU A 166 23.02 -50.91 27.16
CA GLU A 166 24.14 -51.87 27.13
C GLU A 166 24.53 -52.32 28.55
#